data_AF-A0A2A2JZA2-F1
#
_entry.id   AF-A0A2A2JZA2-F1
#
_cell.length_a   1.000
_cell.length_b   1.000
_cell.length_c   1.000
_cell.angle_alpha   90.00
_cell.angle_beta   90.00
_cell.angle_gamma   90.00
#
_symmetry.space_group_name_H-M   'P 1'
#
loop_
_entity.id
_entity.type
_entity.pdbx_description
1 polymer ?
#
loop_
_entity_poly.entity_id
_entity_poly.type
_entity_poly.pdbx_seq_one_letter_code
_entity_poly.pdbx_strand_id
1 'polypeptide(L)'
;MSPNPENKESGSTNAAARSVAAHGPDGDESQPRMPPPPSLTTTLPRDMGHQGHINDMALEAVRADLAARIAAIDVKAPYTCARDLKPDINQIRLIAHRHGLNPAVTVAHFVDSALSRGEHGALVHGWLSMLGDAVACDRQDVRACDTFAAACSVRLAS
;
A
#
# COMPACT_ATOMS: atom_id res chain seq x y z
N MET A 1 -7.83 13.74 48.59
CA MET A 1 -6.54 13.79 47.86
C MET A 1 -5.68 12.63 48.33
N SER A 2 -5.76 11.49 47.64
CA SER A 2 -4.80 10.38 47.72
C SER A 2 -4.94 9.56 46.43
N PRO A 3 -3.93 9.54 45.54
CA PRO A 3 -3.83 8.53 44.50
C PRO A 3 -2.72 7.50 44.79
N ASN A 4 -2.86 6.35 44.13
CA ASN A 4 -1.88 5.30 43.83
C ASN A 4 -1.58 4.26 44.93
N PRO A 5 -1.14 3.02 44.60
CA PRO A 5 -0.47 2.63 43.34
C PRO A 5 -0.79 1.24 42.74
N GLU A 6 -0.21 1.03 41.56
CA GLU A 6 0.29 -0.26 41.04
C GLU A 6 -0.70 -1.30 40.49
N ASN A 7 -0.75 -1.39 39.16
CA ASN A 7 -0.70 -2.71 38.52
C ASN A 7 0.24 -2.66 37.30
N LYS A 8 1.49 -3.06 37.53
CA LYS A 8 2.48 -3.48 36.53
C LYS A 8 2.43 -5.00 36.47
N GLU A 9 2.18 -5.58 35.29
CA GLU A 9 2.51 -6.95 34.87
C GLU A 9 1.91 -7.09 33.46
N SER A 10 2.44 -7.78 32.45
CA SER A 10 3.62 -8.62 32.22
C SER A 10 3.68 -8.69 30.68
N GLY A 11 4.80 -8.45 30.00
CA GLY A 11 5.86 -9.44 29.80
C GLY A 11 5.38 -10.62 28.95
N SER A 12 5.67 -10.65 27.64
CA SER A 12 6.08 -11.89 26.94
C SER A 12 6.55 -11.60 25.52
N THR A 13 7.85 -11.44 25.37
CA THR A 13 8.61 -11.61 24.12
C THR A 13 8.56 -13.07 23.68
N ASN A 14 8.19 -13.35 22.43
CA ASN A 14 8.33 -14.70 21.88
C ASN A 14 9.41 -14.71 20.79
N ALA A 15 10.52 -15.34 21.13
CA ALA A 15 11.66 -15.65 20.27
C ALA A 15 11.97 -17.16 20.42
N ALA A 16 12.56 -17.74 19.38
CA ALA A 16 12.84 -19.16 19.14
C ALA A 16 11.68 -19.90 18.41
N ALA A 17 11.91 -20.71 17.38
CA ALA A 17 13.05 -21.59 17.19
C ALA A 17 13.48 -21.72 15.71
N ARG A 18 14.80 -21.69 15.50
CA ARG A 18 15.48 -22.30 14.36
C ARG A 18 15.48 -23.81 14.59
N SER A 19 15.15 -24.60 13.58
CA SER A 19 15.50 -26.02 13.54
C SER A 19 16.26 -26.31 12.26
N VAL A 20 17.43 -26.89 12.45
CA VAL A 20 18.42 -27.31 11.45
C VAL A 20 18.44 -28.84 11.40
N ALA A 21 18.89 -29.34 10.26
CA ALA A 21 19.40 -30.68 9.99
C ALA A 21 18.39 -31.80 9.75
N ALA A 22 18.36 -32.27 8.50
CA ALA A 22 18.39 -33.69 8.21
C ALA A 22 19.36 -33.94 7.04
N HIS A 23 20.33 -34.80 7.34
CA HIS A 23 21.42 -35.30 6.52
C HIS A 23 20.97 -36.64 5.92
N GLY A 24 21.30 -36.89 4.65
CA GLY A 24 21.17 -38.22 4.04
C GLY A 24 21.86 -38.27 2.67
N PRO A 25 22.55 -39.37 2.33
CA PRO A 25 23.80 -39.32 1.59
C PRO A 25 23.73 -39.80 0.14
N ASP A 26 24.87 -39.57 -0.51
CA ASP A 26 25.35 -39.98 -1.82
C ASP A 26 25.08 -41.44 -2.25
N GLY A 27 24.92 -41.58 -3.57
CA GLY A 27 24.97 -42.79 -4.39
C GLY A 27 24.59 -42.38 -5.82
N ASP A 28 25.53 -42.02 -6.71
CA ASP A 28 26.36 -42.93 -7.53
C ASP A 28 25.45 -43.84 -8.42
N GLU A 29 25.48 -43.89 -9.75
CA GLU A 29 26.44 -43.50 -10.78
C GLU A 29 25.72 -43.60 -12.16
N SER A 30 26.35 -43.02 -13.19
CA SER A 30 26.36 -43.52 -14.58
C SER A 30 25.16 -43.27 -15.51
N GLN A 31 25.27 -42.18 -16.31
CA GLN A 31 25.23 -42.27 -17.78
C GLN A 31 25.71 -40.95 -18.46
N PRO A 32 26.82 -40.96 -19.22
CA PRO A 32 27.22 -39.81 -20.03
C PRO A 32 26.74 -39.97 -21.48
N ARG A 33 25.81 -39.11 -21.94
CA ARG A 33 25.51 -38.94 -23.38
C ARG A 33 25.26 -37.47 -23.71
N MET A 34 25.92 -37.05 -24.79
CA MET A 34 26.19 -35.70 -25.30
C MET A 34 24.98 -34.75 -25.44
N PRO A 35 25.25 -33.43 -25.48
CA PRO A 35 24.21 -32.40 -25.62
C PRO A 35 23.51 -32.43 -26.99
N PRO A 36 22.20 -32.15 -27.06
CA PRO A 36 21.55 -31.84 -28.33
C PRO A 36 22.08 -30.49 -28.88
N PRO A 37 22.15 -30.31 -30.21
CA PRO A 37 22.66 -29.09 -30.85
C PRO A 37 21.82 -27.85 -30.51
N PRO A 38 22.39 -26.63 -30.58
CA PRO A 38 21.62 -25.40 -30.40
C PRO A 38 20.63 -25.26 -31.56
N SER A 39 19.34 -25.46 -31.29
CA SER A 39 18.28 -25.06 -32.21
C SER A 39 18.35 -23.56 -32.40
N LEU A 40 18.57 -23.20 -33.67
CA LEU A 40 18.68 -21.86 -34.21
C LEU A 40 17.48 -21.01 -33.77
N THR A 41 17.81 -19.83 -33.23
CA THR A 41 17.09 -18.57 -33.34
C THR A 41 15.57 -18.65 -33.61
N THR A 42 14.79 -18.40 -32.56
CA THR A 42 13.65 -17.50 -32.73
C THR A 42 13.81 -16.41 -31.67
N THR A 43 14.75 -15.50 -31.93
CA THR A 43 14.64 -14.14 -31.42
C THR A 43 13.39 -13.55 -32.05
N LEU A 44 12.23 -13.81 -31.43
CA LEU A 44 11.12 -12.90 -31.55
C LEU A 44 11.59 -11.60 -30.89
N PRO A 45 11.62 -10.45 -31.57
CA PRO A 45 11.59 -9.20 -30.84
C PRO A 45 10.25 -9.23 -30.10
N ARG A 46 10.27 -9.43 -28.79
CA ARG A 46 9.14 -8.99 -27.98
C ARG A 46 9.04 -7.51 -28.27
N ASP A 47 8.00 -7.14 -29.01
CA ASP A 47 7.49 -5.79 -29.07
C ASP A 47 7.21 -5.37 -27.62
N MET A 48 8.24 -4.83 -26.97
CA MET A 48 8.24 -4.38 -25.59
C MET A 48 7.75 -2.92 -25.51
N GLY A 49 7.15 -2.41 -26.60
CA GLY A 49 6.69 -1.04 -26.77
C GLY A 49 5.18 -0.88 -26.62
N HIS A 50 4.36 -1.89 -26.98
CA HIS A 50 2.92 -1.85 -26.74
C HIS A 50 2.54 -2.07 -25.27
N GLN A 51 3.30 -2.89 -24.54
CA GLN A 51 2.94 -3.31 -23.18
C GLN A 51 3.08 -2.18 -22.14
N GLY A 52 4.02 -1.25 -22.31
CA GLY A 52 4.19 -0.11 -21.41
C GLY A 52 2.99 0.84 -21.49
N HIS A 53 2.67 1.29 -22.70
CA HIS A 53 1.59 2.25 -22.96
C HIS A 53 0.21 1.75 -22.50
N ILE A 54 -0.11 0.46 -22.66
CA ILE A 54 -1.37 -0.10 -22.14
C ILE A 54 -1.41 -0.20 -20.62
N ASN A 55 -0.26 -0.41 -19.95
CA ASN A 55 -0.18 -0.43 -18.50
C ASN A 55 -0.30 0.99 -17.92
N ASP A 56 0.27 1.99 -18.60
CA ASP A 56 0.17 3.41 -18.23
C ASP A 56 -1.27 3.91 -18.34
N MET A 57 -1.93 3.66 -19.49
CA MET A 57 -3.35 4.00 -19.68
C MET A 57 -4.26 3.30 -18.65
N ALA A 58 -3.96 2.05 -18.29
CA ALA A 58 -4.69 1.33 -17.24
C ALA A 58 -4.46 1.94 -15.85
N LEU A 59 -3.24 2.38 -15.54
CA LEU A 59 -2.92 3.06 -14.29
C LEU A 59 -3.58 4.44 -14.21
N GLU A 60 -3.61 5.20 -15.29
CA GLU A 60 -4.32 6.48 -15.38
C GLU A 60 -5.83 6.30 -15.19
N ALA A 61 -6.43 5.27 -15.79
CA ALA A 61 -7.83 4.93 -15.57
C ALA A 61 -8.12 4.60 -14.09
N VAL A 62 -7.20 3.90 -13.41
CA VAL A 62 -7.31 3.64 -11.97
C VAL A 62 -7.21 4.93 -11.17
N ARG A 63 -6.27 5.83 -11.49
CA ARG A 63 -6.16 7.14 -10.82
C ARG A 63 -7.43 7.97 -11.00
N ALA A 64 -8.03 7.96 -12.20
CA ALA A 64 -9.28 8.65 -12.48
C ALA A 64 -10.47 8.06 -11.70
N ASP A 65 -10.58 6.72 -11.61
CA ASP A 65 -11.60 6.05 -10.77
C ASP A 65 -11.43 6.43 -9.29
N LEU A 66 -10.20 6.39 -8.78
CA LEU A 66 -9.90 6.78 -7.41
C LEU A 66 -10.23 8.26 -7.14
N ALA A 67 -9.88 9.16 -8.05
CA ALA A 67 -10.21 10.57 -7.95
C ALA A 67 -11.72 10.82 -7.95
N ALA A 68 -12.47 10.12 -8.82
CA ALA A 68 -13.93 10.20 -8.84
C ALA A 68 -14.57 9.71 -7.54
N ARG A 69 -14.05 8.62 -6.95
CA ARG A 69 -14.48 8.12 -5.65
C ARG A 69 -14.19 9.13 -4.53
N ILE A 70 -12.99 9.72 -4.51
CA ILE A 70 -12.63 10.76 -3.54
C ILE A 70 -13.58 11.95 -3.63
N ALA A 71 -13.86 12.44 -4.83
CA ALA A 71 -14.81 13.54 -5.04
C ALA A 71 -16.23 13.18 -4.56
N ALA A 72 -16.70 11.96 -4.84
CA ALA A 72 -18.00 11.49 -4.34
C ALA A 72 -18.04 11.40 -2.80
N ILE A 73 -16.92 11.03 -2.16
CA ILE A 73 -16.76 11.05 -0.70
C ILE A 73 -16.76 12.49 -0.17
N ASP A 74 -16.11 13.42 -0.87
CA ASP A 74 -16.03 14.82 -0.48
C ASP A 74 -17.41 15.49 -0.47
N VAL A 75 -18.22 15.22 -1.50
CA VAL A 75 -19.61 15.72 -1.58
C VAL A 75 -20.50 15.16 -0.44
N LYS A 76 -20.31 13.89 -0.05
CA LYS A 76 -21.10 13.28 1.04
C LYS A 76 -20.56 13.58 2.44
N ALA A 77 -19.28 13.92 2.58
CA ALA A 77 -18.59 14.13 3.85
C ALA A 77 -19.30 15.06 4.85
N PRO A 78 -19.89 16.22 4.44
CA PRO A 78 -20.58 17.09 5.39
C PRO A 78 -21.91 16.52 5.92
N TYR A 79 -22.47 15.51 5.26
CA TYR A 79 -23.76 14.89 5.61
C TYR A 79 -23.62 13.50 6.24
N THR A 80 -22.39 12.98 6.34
CA THR A 80 -22.12 11.57 6.66
C THR A 80 -21.19 11.50 7.87
N CYS A 81 -21.43 10.56 8.79
CA CYS A 81 -20.56 10.41 9.95
C CYS A 81 -19.26 9.68 9.58
N ALA A 82 -18.19 9.90 10.36
CA ALA A 82 -16.87 9.31 10.10
C ALA A 82 -16.90 7.77 9.98
N ARG A 83 -17.82 7.09 10.69
CA ARG A 83 -18.01 5.64 10.61
C ARG A 83 -18.46 5.17 9.23
N ASP A 84 -19.31 5.94 8.57
CA ASP A 84 -19.86 5.59 7.26
C ASP A 84 -18.88 5.94 6.12
N LEU A 85 -17.93 6.86 6.37
CA LEU A 85 -16.85 7.20 5.42
C LEU A 85 -15.71 6.16 5.40
N LYS A 86 -15.42 5.52 6.54
CA LYS A 86 -14.38 4.50 6.67
C LYS A 86 -14.38 3.39 5.60
N PRO A 87 -15.52 2.73 5.28
CA PRO A 87 -15.52 1.68 4.27
C PRO A 87 -15.13 2.21 2.88
N ASP A 88 -15.55 3.42 2.52
CA ASP A 88 -15.21 4.04 1.22
C ASP A 88 -13.71 4.36 1.13
N ILE A 89 -13.13 4.92 2.20
CA ILE A 89 -11.67 5.17 2.29
C ILE A 89 -10.88 3.86 2.23
N ASN A 90 -11.35 2.81 2.89
CA ASN A 90 -10.72 1.49 2.85
C ASN A 90 -10.76 0.87 1.44
N GLN A 91 -11.84 1.06 0.68
CA GLN A 91 -11.91 0.62 -0.72
C GLN A 91 -10.88 1.35 -1.59
N ILE A 92 -10.74 2.67 -1.44
CA ILE A 92 -9.70 3.44 -2.12
C ILE A 92 -8.31 2.88 -1.79
N ARG A 93 -8.05 2.60 -0.51
CA ARG A 93 -6.77 2.02 -0.07
C ARG A 93 -6.49 0.65 -0.72
N LEU A 94 -7.49 -0.22 -0.78
CA LEU A 94 -7.34 -1.57 -1.37
C LEU A 94 -7.03 -1.50 -2.87
N ILE A 95 -7.73 -0.63 -3.60
CA ILE A 95 -7.49 -0.40 -5.03
C ILE A 95 -6.09 0.19 -5.22
N ALA A 96 -5.74 1.25 -4.48
CA ALA A 96 -4.42 1.86 -4.54
C ALA A 96 -3.30 0.86 -4.28
N HIS A 97 -3.43 0.02 -3.24
CA HIS A 97 -2.45 -1.01 -2.91
C HIS A 97 -2.29 -2.05 -4.03
N ARG A 98 -3.39 -2.49 -4.64
CA ARG A 98 -3.36 -3.46 -5.75
C ARG A 98 -2.62 -2.94 -6.98
N HIS A 99 -2.65 -1.63 -7.20
CA HIS A 99 -2.00 -0.96 -8.33
C HIS A 99 -0.63 -0.34 -7.98
N GLY A 100 -0.10 -0.59 -6.76
CA GLY A 100 1.21 -0.10 -6.34
C GLY A 100 1.27 1.39 -6.04
N LEU A 101 0.12 2.02 -5.77
CA LEU A 101 0.02 3.45 -5.45
C LEU A 101 0.39 3.72 -3.97
N ASN A 102 1.66 3.52 -3.63
CA ASN A 102 2.19 3.57 -2.26
C ASN A 102 1.91 4.88 -1.48
N PRO A 103 2.12 6.10 -2.03
CA PRO A 103 1.75 7.35 -1.37
C PRO A 103 0.24 7.43 -1.07
N ALA A 104 -0.63 6.98 -1.98
CA ALA A 104 -2.07 6.98 -1.74
C ALA A 104 -2.48 6.02 -0.60
N VAL A 105 -1.85 4.84 -0.52
CA VAL A 105 -2.03 3.91 0.60
C VAL A 105 -1.60 4.55 1.92
N THR A 106 -0.44 5.21 1.93
CA THR A 106 0.10 5.90 3.10
C THR A 106 -0.86 6.97 3.61
N VAL A 107 -1.30 7.88 2.74
CA VAL A 107 -2.25 8.94 3.12
C VAL A 107 -3.58 8.34 3.58
N ALA A 108 -4.11 7.31 2.90
CA ALA A 108 -5.35 6.66 3.31
C ALA A 108 -5.29 6.06 4.73
N HIS A 109 -4.13 5.53 5.15
CA HIS A 109 -3.93 5.09 6.55
C HIS A 109 -3.98 6.24 7.55
N PHE A 110 -3.42 7.40 7.21
CA PHE A 110 -3.50 8.60 8.05
C PHE A 110 -4.94 9.13 8.13
N VAL A 111 -5.67 9.13 7.01
CA VAL A 111 -7.10 9.51 6.99
C VAL A 111 -7.93 8.56 7.87
N ASP A 112 -7.73 7.25 7.78
CA ASP A 112 -8.44 6.29 8.65
C ASP A 112 -8.12 6.50 10.14
N SER A 113 -6.87 6.82 10.46
CA SER A 113 -6.45 7.16 11.83
C SER A 113 -7.10 8.45 12.33
N ALA A 114 -7.22 9.47 11.46
CA ALA A 114 -7.91 10.71 11.78
C ALA A 114 -9.42 10.49 12.00
N LEU A 115 -10.09 9.78 11.10
CA LEU A 115 -11.50 9.42 11.25
C LEU A 115 -11.76 8.59 12.52
N SER A 116 -10.82 7.72 12.90
CA SER A 116 -10.90 6.93 14.14
C SER A 116 -10.84 7.78 15.41
N ARG A 117 -10.20 8.96 15.37
CA ARG A 117 -10.19 9.90 16.49
C ARG A 117 -11.46 10.75 16.61
N GLY A 118 -12.38 10.64 15.65
CA GLY A 118 -13.55 11.50 15.58
C GLY A 118 -13.25 12.86 14.93
N GLU A 119 -12.32 12.91 13.98
CA GLU A 119 -12.21 14.07 13.10
C GLU A 119 -13.39 14.06 12.10
N HIS A 120 -14.14 15.16 12.01
CA HIS A 120 -15.29 15.29 11.10
C HIS A 120 -15.37 16.70 10.49
N GLY A 121 -16.16 16.86 9.42
CA GLY A 121 -16.46 18.16 8.83
C GLY A 121 -15.30 18.76 8.03
N ALA A 122 -14.99 20.04 8.25
CA ALA A 122 -14.00 20.80 7.46
C ALA A 122 -12.62 20.14 7.37
N LEU A 123 -12.21 19.41 8.41
CA LEU A 123 -10.92 18.69 8.42
C LEU A 123 -10.92 17.51 7.44
N VAL A 124 -12.06 16.82 7.28
CA VAL A 124 -12.20 15.69 6.34
C VAL A 124 -11.97 16.15 4.90
N HIS A 125 -12.49 17.30 4.51
CA HIS A 125 -12.25 17.88 3.19
C HIS A 125 -10.75 18.09 2.92
N GLY A 126 -10.01 18.61 3.91
CA GLY A 126 -8.55 18.75 3.80
C GLY A 126 -7.84 17.41 3.62
N TRP A 127 -8.25 16.38 4.37
CA TRP A 127 -7.72 15.02 4.28
C TRP A 127 -8.03 14.35 2.92
N LEU A 128 -9.23 14.55 2.39
CA LEU A 128 -9.64 14.04 1.08
C LEU A 128 -8.89 14.74 -0.07
N SER A 129 -8.69 16.05 0.02
CA SER A 129 -7.86 16.80 -0.93
C SER A 129 -6.42 16.26 -0.96
N MET A 130 -5.82 16.00 0.21
CA MET A 130 -4.47 15.42 0.31
C MET A 130 -4.40 14.00 -0.25
N LEU A 131 -5.46 13.20 -0.07
CA LEU A 131 -5.57 11.88 -0.69
C LEU A 131 -5.65 11.97 -2.23
N GLY A 132 -6.37 12.96 -2.75
CA GLY A 132 -6.43 13.26 -4.18
C GLY A 132 -5.05 13.62 -4.76
N ASP A 133 -4.29 14.48 -4.07
CA ASP A 133 -2.92 14.82 -4.46
C ASP A 133 -1.99 13.59 -4.48
N ALA A 134 -2.11 12.70 -3.49
CA ALA A 134 -1.33 11.46 -3.45
C ALA A 134 -1.69 10.50 -4.59
N VAL A 135 -2.98 10.45 -4.99
CA VAL A 135 -3.45 9.69 -6.15
C VAL A 135 -3.04 10.33 -7.48
N ALA A 136 -2.86 11.64 -7.55
CA ALA A 136 -2.38 12.34 -8.74
C ALA A 136 -0.84 12.35 -8.85
N CYS A 137 -0.13 12.08 -7.76
CA CYS A 137 1.32 12.10 -7.73
C CYS A 137 1.90 11.07 -8.73
N ASP A 138 2.75 11.51 -9.65
CA ASP A 138 3.40 10.61 -10.61
C ASP A 138 4.44 9.71 -9.92
N ARG A 139 5.11 10.24 -8.90
CA ARG A 139 6.14 9.55 -8.11
C ARG A 139 5.54 8.63 -7.05
N GLN A 140 5.83 7.33 -7.18
CA GLN A 140 5.37 6.28 -6.24
C GLN A 140 6.51 5.71 -5.36
N ASP A 141 7.65 6.40 -5.31
CA ASP A 141 8.83 5.98 -4.56
C ASP A 141 8.73 6.29 -3.05
N VAL A 142 9.63 5.70 -2.28
CA VAL A 142 9.70 5.87 -0.82
C VAL A 142 9.81 7.34 -0.42
N ARG A 143 10.54 8.17 -1.18
CA ARG A 143 10.68 9.60 -0.87
C ARG A 143 9.37 10.36 -0.98
N ALA A 144 8.50 9.97 -1.93
CA ALA A 144 7.17 10.55 -2.04
C ALA A 144 6.31 10.14 -0.83
N CYS A 145 6.38 8.87 -0.44
CA CYS A 145 5.71 8.38 0.77
C CYS A 145 6.16 9.14 2.03
N ASP A 146 7.47 9.34 2.22
CA ASP A 146 8.02 10.10 3.35
C ASP A 146 7.55 11.56 3.35
N THR A 147 7.48 12.19 2.17
CA THR A 147 7.02 13.58 2.04
C THR A 147 5.54 13.70 2.46
N PHE A 148 4.69 12.80 1.97
CA PHE A 148 3.28 12.77 2.36
C PHE A 148 3.10 12.39 3.83
N ALA A 149 3.88 11.45 4.37
CA ALA A 149 3.84 11.08 5.77
C ALA A 149 4.25 12.25 6.69
N ALA A 150 5.27 13.03 6.31
CA ALA A 150 5.66 14.23 7.03
C ALA A 150 4.55 15.29 7.01
N ALA A 151 3.94 15.54 5.84
CA ALA A 151 2.82 16.46 5.71
C ALA A 151 1.59 16.02 6.54
N CYS A 152 1.28 14.72 6.54
CA CYS A 152 0.22 14.15 7.37
C CYS A 152 0.52 14.34 8.86
N SER A 153 1.77 14.12 9.28
CA SER A 153 2.16 14.24 10.69
C SER A 153 2.01 15.67 11.23
N VAL A 154 2.38 16.69 10.43
CA VAL A 154 2.18 18.10 10.80
C VAL A 154 0.70 18.41 10.98
N ARG A 155 -0.15 17.94 10.06
CA ARG A 155 -1.60 18.15 10.13
C ARG A 155 -2.25 17.39 11.29
N LEU A 156 -1.72 16.22 11.65
CA LEU A 156 -2.17 15.44 12.81
C LEU A 156 -1.78 16.06 14.15
N ALA A 157 -0.68 16.79 14.19
CA ALA A 157 -0.18 17.45 15.38
C ALA A 157 -0.75 18.87 15.58
N SER A 158 -1.56 19.35 14.63
CA SER A 158 -2.17 20.69 14.66
C SER A 158 -3.57 20.68 15.31
#